data_AF-A0A350LL84-F1
#
_entry.id   AF-A0A350LL84-F1
#
_cell.length_a   1.000
_cell.length_b   1.000
_cell.length_c   1.000
_cell.angle_alpha   90.00
_cell.angle_beta   90.00
_cell.angle_gamma   90.00
#
_symmetry.space_group_name_H-M   'P 1'
#
loop_
_entity.id
_entity.type
_entity.pdbx_description
1 polymer ?
#
loop_
_entity_poly.entity_id
_entity_poly.type
_entity_poly.pdbx_seq_one_letter_code
_entity_poly.pdbx_strand_id
1 'polypeptide(L)'
;MQTIGIISGGLVQEAFELKGKIFELNPSLVVFIDEEEILAPKNSSAYQILTDDAVRRLIDKGASLIAFADGAVHGFFDQLQDELTTRLIDPCDASGEKMSIETYAERIVRTPHTSLPKPFRIGVVGGLGPFASADMYQKLCALMPAKADREHLKIIIDQNPQTPDRTKCLIENGENPSLALYRSCKRLEASGCDVIAVACNTAHAFLPEIFKHLSVTLVDMQKTALVEIVNRFGRDVKIGLLATTGTVESGLYTDKALELGINLFTPDEKHQELVMRSIYGPEGVKAGFTTGQCAKDLSQACVYLAETFGCTALILGCTELPLIFAEGQAQFGDAHVNFIDPTAAVARKLIALGLRARNESGRF
;
A
#
# COMPACT_ATOMS: atom_id res chain seq x y z
N MET A 1 25.74 -17.12 -12.25
CA MET A 1 25.56 -18.49 -12.80
C MET A 1 24.07 -18.79 -12.73
N GLN A 2 23.47 -19.36 -13.78
CA GLN A 2 22.05 -19.69 -13.77
C GLN A 2 21.85 -20.98 -12.98
N THR A 3 20.88 -20.94 -12.06
CA THR A 3 20.64 -22.02 -11.09
C THR A 3 19.21 -22.49 -11.19
N ILE A 4 19.03 -23.80 -11.32
CA ILE A 4 17.74 -24.49 -11.37
C ILE A 4 17.57 -25.31 -10.08
N GLY A 5 16.41 -25.17 -9.44
CA GLY A 5 15.97 -26.10 -8.40
C GLY A 5 14.93 -27.06 -8.97
N ILE A 6 15.08 -28.36 -8.70
CA ILE A 6 14.08 -29.38 -9.06
C ILE A 6 13.48 -29.92 -7.77
N ILE A 7 12.15 -29.86 -7.64
CA ILE A 7 11.42 -30.49 -6.54
C ILE A 7 11.09 -31.92 -6.95
N SER A 8 11.61 -32.90 -6.22
CA SER A 8 11.35 -34.32 -6.53
C SER A 8 9.95 -34.75 -6.10
N GLY A 9 9.44 -34.29 -4.95
CA GLY A 9 8.12 -34.66 -4.44
C GLY A 9 7.92 -36.16 -4.25
N GLY A 10 9.00 -36.91 -3.96
CA GLY A 10 9.01 -38.38 -3.89
C GLY A 10 9.39 -39.09 -5.21
N LEU A 11 9.50 -38.37 -6.33
CA LEU A 11 9.97 -38.89 -7.63
C LEU A 11 11.47 -38.62 -7.84
N VAL A 12 12.29 -39.05 -6.88
CA VAL A 12 13.74 -38.75 -6.85
C VAL A 12 14.46 -39.23 -8.11
N GLN A 13 14.15 -40.44 -8.58
CA GLN A 13 14.77 -41.00 -9.78
C GLN A 13 14.49 -40.14 -11.03
N GLU A 14 13.23 -39.72 -11.22
CA GLU A 14 12.86 -38.84 -12.33
C GLU A 14 13.54 -37.47 -12.23
N ALA A 15 13.69 -36.92 -11.03
CA ALA A 15 14.40 -35.65 -10.82
C ALA A 15 15.89 -35.74 -11.22
N PHE A 16 16.56 -36.87 -10.93
CA PHE A 16 17.93 -37.12 -11.36
C PHE A 16 18.05 -37.31 -12.89
N GLU A 17 17.12 -38.01 -13.51
CA GLU A 17 17.06 -38.16 -14.98
C GLU A 17 16.86 -36.81 -15.66
N LEU A 18 15.93 -35.99 -15.15
CA LEU A 18 15.70 -34.63 -15.62
C LEU A 18 16.95 -33.75 -15.48
N LYS A 19 17.63 -33.81 -14.33
CA LYS A 19 18.91 -33.13 -14.12
C LYS A 19 19.97 -33.55 -15.14
N GLY A 20 20.08 -34.85 -15.44
CA GLY A 20 20.97 -35.38 -16.45
C GLY A 20 20.71 -34.78 -17.84
N LYS A 21 19.43 -34.74 -18.25
CA LYS A 21 19.02 -34.15 -19.53
C LYS A 21 19.26 -32.65 -19.62
N ILE A 22 18.99 -31.90 -18.54
CA ILE A 22 19.33 -30.47 -18.48
C ILE A 22 20.83 -30.27 -18.66
N PHE A 23 21.67 -31.09 -18.02
CA PHE A 23 23.13 -31.00 -18.12
C PHE A 23 23.64 -31.36 -19.52
N GLU A 24 23.07 -32.38 -20.18
CA GLU A 24 23.38 -32.73 -21.58
C GLU A 24 23.10 -31.55 -22.54
N LEU A 25 21.97 -30.86 -22.32
CA LEU A 25 21.55 -29.73 -23.16
C LEU A 25 22.32 -28.43 -22.86
N ASN A 26 22.65 -28.18 -21.60
CA ASN A 26 23.42 -27.01 -21.18
C ASN A 26 24.27 -27.28 -19.93
N PRO A 27 25.55 -27.66 -20.11
CA PRO A 27 26.47 -27.97 -19.02
C PRO A 27 26.81 -26.79 -18.10
N SER A 28 26.47 -25.55 -18.47
CA SER A 28 26.78 -24.34 -17.68
C SER A 28 25.77 -24.07 -16.55
N LEU A 29 24.64 -24.77 -16.54
CA LEU A 29 23.58 -24.63 -15.54
C LEU A 29 23.94 -25.40 -14.26
N VAL A 30 23.70 -24.78 -13.10
CA VAL A 30 23.77 -25.47 -11.81
C VAL A 30 22.39 -26.01 -11.47
N VAL A 31 22.31 -27.29 -11.15
CA VAL A 31 21.03 -27.95 -10.82
C VAL A 31 21.07 -28.54 -9.42
N PHE A 32 20.20 -28.02 -8.55
CA PHE A 32 19.90 -28.55 -7.23
C PHE A 32 18.63 -29.40 -7.27
N ILE A 33 18.57 -30.43 -6.44
CA ILE A 33 17.37 -31.25 -6.25
C ILE A 33 16.95 -31.10 -4.78
N ASP A 34 15.68 -30.79 -4.55
CA ASP A 34 15.03 -31.02 -3.27
C ASP A 34 14.51 -32.47 -3.27
N GLU A 35 15.24 -33.33 -2.56
CA GLU A 35 14.99 -34.77 -2.46
C GLU A 35 13.96 -35.11 -1.37
N GLU A 36 13.41 -34.11 -0.67
CA GLU A 36 12.42 -34.36 0.38
C GLU A 36 11.12 -34.91 -0.22
N GLU A 37 10.61 -35.98 0.40
CA GLU A 37 9.34 -36.58 0.03
C GLU A 37 8.18 -35.72 0.58
N ILE A 38 7.22 -35.40 -0.28
CA ILE A 38 6.00 -34.69 0.12
C ILE A 38 4.94 -35.72 0.52
N LEU A 39 4.90 -36.01 1.83
CA LEU A 39 4.00 -37.01 2.42
C LEU A 39 2.58 -36.48 2.61
N ALA A 40 1.90 -36.16 1.50
CA ALA A 40 0.50 -35.76 1.49
C ALA A 40 -0.22 -36.23 0.21
N PRO A 41 -1.55 -36.48 0.24
CA PRO A 41 -2.30 -36.77 -0.98
C PRO A 41 -2.16 -35.64 -1.99
N LYS A 42 -1.82 -35.96 -3.25
CA LYS A 42 -1.50 -34.99 -4.29
C LYS A 42 -2.61 -33.96 -4.60
N ASN A 43 -3.85 -34.31 -4.31
CA ASN A 43 -5.04 -33.46 -4.46
C ASN A 43 -5.42 -32.67 -3.20
N SER A 44 -4.60 -32.71 -2.14
CA SER A 44 -4.88 -32.06 -0.86
C SER A 44 -4.21 -30.70 -0.72
N SER A 45 -4.79 -29.83 0.10
CA SER A 45 -4.17 -28.55 0.49
C SER A 45 -2.82 -28.75 1.20
N ALA A 46 -2.65 -29.85 1.94
CA ALA A 46 -1.38 -30.18 2.58
C ALA A 46 -0.25 -30.39 1.56
N TYR A 47 -0.54 -31.06 0.42
CA TYR A 47 0.44 -31.22 -0.65
C TYR A 47 0.82 -29.88 -1.28
N GLN A 48 -0.16 -28.98 -1.49
CA GLN A 48 0.09 -27.63 -2.02
C GLN A 48 1.01 -26.81 -1.09
N ILE A 49 0.73 -26.82 0.21
CA ILE A 49 1.53 -26.09 1.22
C ILE A 49 2.97 -26.63 1.28
N LEU A 50 3.14 -27.95 1.37
CA LEU A 50 4.47 -28.56 1.41
C LEU A 50 5.25 -28.35 0.10
N THR A 51 4.55 -28.26 -1.03
CA THR A 51 5.16 -27.89 -2.32
C THR A 51 5.65 -26.44 -2.30
N ASP A 52 4.87 -25.49 -1.76
CA ASP A 52 5.30 -24.09 -1.59
C ASP A 52 6.52 -23.98 -0.66
N ASP A 53 6.54 -24.73 0.44
CA ASP A 53 7.70 -24.77 1.34
C ASP A 53 8.96 -25.29 0.62
N ALA A 54 8.84 -26.34 -0.20
CA ALA A 54 9.94 -26.86 -1.01
C ALA A 54 10.42 -25.84 -2.06
N VAL A 55 9.50 -25.12 -2.70
CA VAL A 55 9.81 -24.00 -3.59
C VAL A 55 10.64 -22.95 -2.85
N ARG A 56 10.18 -22.51 -1.67
CA ARG A 56 10.88 -21.49 -0.86
C ARG A 56 12.28 -21.92 -0.45
N ARG A 57 12.47 -23.17 -0.01
CA ARG A 57 13.81 -23.71 0.32
C ARG A 57 14.78 -23.61 -0.86
N LEU A 58 14.31 -23.89 -2.09
CA LEU A 58 15.14 -23.78 -3.28
C LEU A 58 15.44 -22.31 -3.64
N ILE A 59 14.47 -21.41 -3.47
CA ILE A 59 14.70 -19.96 -3.63
C ILE A 59 15.77 -19.47 -2.65
N ASP A 60 15.69 -19.87 -1.38
CA ASP A 60 16.66 -19.50 -0.34
C ASP A 60 18.06 -20.06 -0.63
N LYS A 61 18.15 -21.20 -1.32
CA LYS A 61 19.41 -21.77 -1.85
C LYS A 61 19.93 -21.06 -3.11
N GLY A 62 19.22 -20.04 -3.60
CA GLY A 62 19.61 -19.24 -4.77
C GLY A 62 19.15 -19.81 -6.11
N ALA A 63 18.12 -20.67 -6.14
CA ALA A 63 17.51 -21.09 -7.39
C ALA A 63 16.83 -19.90 -8.09
N SER A 64 17.21 -19.67 -9.34
CA SER A 64 16.66 -18.62 -10.21
C SER A 64 15.48 -19.09 -11.06
N LEU A 65 15.24 -20.40 -11.09
CA LEU A 65 14.20 -21.08 -11.84
C LEU A 65 13.86 -22.38 -11.12
N ILE A 66 12.59 -22.73 -10.99
CA ILE A 66 12.16 -23.94 -10.28
C ILE A 66 11.31 -24.83 -11.19
N ALA A 67 11.68 -26.11 -11.20
CA ALA A 67 11.03 -27.18 -11.94
C ALA A 67 10.52 -28.26 -10.97
N PHE A 68 9.60 -29.10 -11.44
CA PHE A 68 8.94 -30.13 -10.64
C PHE A 68 9.04 -31.47 -11.36
N ALA A 69 9.38 -32.53 -10.64
CA ALA A 69 9.27 -33.88 -11.19
C ALA A 69 7.81 -34.36 -11.24
N ASP A 70 6.95 -33.88 -10.34
CA ASP A 70 5.56 -34.36 -10.22
C ASP A 70 4.57 -33.49 -11.02
N GLY A 71 3.76 -34.14 -11.88
CA GLY A 71 2.73 -33.48 -12.69
C GLY A 71 1.52 -32.97 -11.89
N ALA A 72 1.36 -33.41 -10.64
CA ALA A 72 0.24 -32.97 -9.80
C ALA A 72 0.22 -31.46 -9.51
N VAL A 73 1.37 -30.79 -9.63
CA VAL A 73 1.47 -29.33 -9.49
C VAL A 73 0.60 -28.57 -10.48
N HIS A 74 0.33 -29.14 -11.66
CA HIS A 74 -0.44 -28.51 -12.74
C HIS A 74 -1.78 -27.96 -12.25
N GLY A 75 -2.50 -28.69 -11.40
CA GLY A 75 -3.83 -28.29 -10.91
C GLY A 75 -3.85 -27.04 -10.02
N PHE A 76 -2.69 -26.61 -9.50
CA PHE A 76 -2.57 -25.43 -8.64
C PHE A 76 -1.37 -24.55 -9.00
N PHE A 77 -0.79 -24.75 -10.19
CA PHE A 77 0.45 -24.10 -10.62
C PHE A 77 0.35 -22.57 -10.59
N ASP A 78 -0.77 -22.02 -11.07
CA ASP A 78 -0.99 -20.57 -11.07
C ASP A 78 -1.01 -20.00 -9.66
N GLN A 79 -1.61 -20.71 -8.70
CA GLN A 79 -1.65 -20.28 -7.29
C GLN A 79 -0.25 -20.28 -6.66
N LEU A 80 0.57 -21.28 -7.01
CA LEU A 80 1.95 -21.38 -6.55
C LEU A 80 2.83 -20.26 -7.11
N GLN A 81 2.62 -19.88 -8.38
CA GLN A 81 3.38 -18.82 -9.03
C GLN A 81 2.98 -17.41 -8.53
N ASP A 82 1.74 -17.22 -8.07
CA ASP A 82 1.12 -15.89 -7.88
C ASP A 82 1.83 -14.99 -6.85
N GLU A 83 2.45 -15.56 -5.81
CA GLU A 83 3.19 -14.79 -4.79
C GLU A 83 4.71 -14.70 -5.05
N LEU A 84 5.21 -15.39 -6.07
CA LEU A 84 6.64 -15.56 -6.30
C LEU A 84 7.17 -14.69 -7.45
N THR A 85 8.36 -14.14 -7.28
CA THR A 85 9.14 -13.52 -8.35
C THR A 85 10.02 -14.53 -9.08
N THR A 86 10.44 -15.61 -8.40
CA THR A 86 11.13 -16.72 -9.04
C THR A 86 10.16 -17.44 -9.97
N ARG A 87 10.61 -17.70 -11.20
CA ARG A 87 9.80 -18.38 -12.20
C ARG A 87 9.71 -19.88 -11.89
N LEU A 88 8.51 -20.39 -11.95
CA LEU A 88 8.18 -21.81 -11.91
C LEU A 88 7.99 -22.32 -13.33
N ILE A 89 8.23 -23.61 -13.57
CA ILE A 89 7.94 -24.26 -14.86
C ILE A 89 7.05 -25.46 -14.64
N ASP A 90 5.85 -25.40 -15.21
CA ASP A 90 4.90 -26.50 -15.18
C ASP A 90 5.45 -27.73 -15.95
N PRO A 91 5.53 -28.91 -15.32
CA PRO A 91 5.92 -30.16 -15.99
C PRO A 91 4.86 -30.69 -16.97
N CYS A 92 3.66 -30.10 -16.99
CA CYS A 92 2.60 -30.44 -17.93
C CYS A 92 2.54 -29.48 -19.12
N ASP A 93 2.00 -29.99 -20.23
CA ASP A 93 1.72 -29.23 -21.44
C ASP A 93 0.38 -28.46 -21.35
N ALA A 94 -0.03 -27.83 -22.46
CA ALA A 94 -1.27 -27.05 -22.51
C ALA A 94 -2.55 -27.89 -22.39
N SER A 95 -2.47 -29.21 -22.62
CA SER A 95 -3.57 -30.16 -22.34
C SER A 95 -3.59 -30.66 -20.90
N GLY A 96 -2.58 -30.31 -20.09
CA GLY A 96 -2.42 -30.79 -18.73
C GLY A 96 -1.81 -32.19 -18.63
N GLU A 97 -1.29 -32.72 -19.73
CA GLU A 97 -0.55 -33.98 -19.72
C GLU A 97 0.91 -33.73 -19.35
N LYS A 98 1.47 -34.60 -18.50
CA LYS A 98 2.87 -34.50 -18.08
C LYS A 98 3.78 -34.76 -19.30
N MET A 99 4.66 -33.81 -19.59
CA MET A 99 5.62 -33.91 -20.69
C MET A 99 6.63 -35.04 -20.45
N SER A 100 7.22 -35.55 -21.54
CA SER A 100 8.43 -36.39 -21.45
C SER A 100 9.58 -35.63 -20.80
N ILE A 101 10.52 -36.36 -20.19
CA ILE A 101 11.71 -35.77 -19.55
C ILE A 101 12.52 -34.96 -20.57
N GLU A 102 12.66 -35.47 -21.80
CA GLU A 102 13.36 -34.80 -22.89
C GLU A 102 12.72 -33.46 -23.24
N THR A 103 11.40 -33.46 -23.49
CA THR A 103 10.66 -32.24 -23.84
C THR A 103 10.67 -31.23 -22.69
N TYR A 104 10.53 -31.70 -21.45
CA TYR A 104 10.54 -30.83 -20.29
C TYR A 104 11.92 -30.22 -20.02
N ALA A 105 13.00 -30.99 -20.16
CA ALA A 105 14.37 -30.49 -20.05
C ALA A 105 14.65 -29.39 -21.08
N GLU A 106 14.22 -29.57 -22.34
CA GLU A 106 14.33 -28.55 -23.37
C GLU A 106 13.57 -27.27 -23.00
N ARG A 107 12.35 -27.39 -22.48
CA ARG A 107 11.56 -26.26 -21.99
C ARG A 107 12.27 -25.52 -20.86
N ILE A 108 12.85 -26.25 -19.90
CA ILE A 108 13.60 -25.67 -18.78
C ILE A 108 14.80 -24.87 -19.29
N VAL A 109 15.65 -25.47 -20.14
CA VAL A 109 16.87 -24.83 -20.65
C VAL A 109 16.57 -23.59 -21.50
N ARG A 110 15.45 -23.59 -22.24
CA ARG A 110 15.03 -22.43 -23.06
C ARG A 110 14.37 -21.32 -22.25
N THR A 111 13.92 -21.60 -21.03
CA THR A 111 13.16 -20.63 -20.23
C THR A 111 14.09 -19.55 -19.67
N PRO A 112 13.76 -18.26 -19.82
CA PRO A 112 14.54 -17.19 -19.23
C PRO A 112 14.55 -17.25 -17.70
N HIS A 113 15.74 -17.15 -17.11
CA HIS A 113 15.97 -17.06 -15.67
C HIS A 113 15.68 -15.67 -15.08
N THR A 114 15.05 -14.78 -15.84
CA THR A 114 14.67 -13.44 -15.37
C THR A 114 13.54 -13.54 -14.37
N SER A 115 13.69 -12.87 -13.22
CA SER A 115 12.63 -12.77 -12.21
C SER A 115 11.37 -12.15 -12.80
N LEU A 116 10.22 -12.70 -12.44
CA LEU A 116 8.93 -12.08 -12.67
C LEU A 116 8.78 -10.81 -11.82
N PRO A 117 8.02 -9.80 -12.31
CA PRO A 117 7.65 -8.67 -11.48
C PRO A 117 6.95 -9.16 -10.21
N LYS A 118 7.24 -8.57 -9.04
CA LYS A 118 6.46 -8.88 -7.83
C LYS A 118 5.06 -8.27 -7.93
N PRO A 119 4.04 -8.87 -7.28
CA PRO A 119 2.74 -8.25 -7.13
C PRO A 119 2.86 -6.88 -6.45
N PHE A 120 2.12 -5.88 -6.93
CA PHE A 120 2.15 -4.54 -6.35
C PHE A 120 1.48 -4.53 -4.97
N ARG A 121 2.19 -4.02 -3.96
CA ARG A 121 1.70 -3.97 -2.57
C ARG A 121 1.68 -2.55 -2.03
N ILE A 122 0.55 -2.15 -1.45
CA ILE A 122 0.38 -0.88 -0.75
C ILE A 122 0.62 -1.11 0.75
N GLY A 123 1.50 -0.32 1.35
CA GLY A 123 1.66 -0.22 2.79
C GLY A 123 0.91 1.00 3.34
N VAL A 124 0.20 0.84 4.45
CA VAL A 124 -0.44 1.94 5.18
C VAL A 124 0.05 1.97 6.61
N VAL A 125 0.70 3.07 7.02
CA VAL A 125 0.96 3.35 8.44
C VAL A 125 -0.31 3.94 9.04
N GLY A 126 -0.89 3.22 9.99
CA GLY A 126 -2.15 3.55 10.65
C GLY A 126 -2.04 3.65 12.17
N GLY A 127 -3.20 3.75 12.84
CA GLY A 127 -3.30 3.92 14.28
C GLY A 127 -3.19 5.37 14.76
N LEU A 128 -3.27 6.36 13.85
CA LEU A 128 -2.93 7.75 14.12
C LEU A 128 -4.10 8.76 13.96
N GLY A 129 -5.39 8.42 14.10
CA GLY A 129 -5.96 7.34 14.93
C GLY A 129 -6.48 6.09 14.19
N PRO A 130 -6.99 5.09 14.95
CA PRO A 130 -7.50 3.83 14.38
C PRO A 130 -8.62 4.01 13.33
N PHE A 131 -9.59 4.89 13.60
CA PHE A 131 -10.71 5.11 12.67
C PHE A 131 -10.27 5.70 11.33
N ALA A 132 -9.28 6.60 11.33
CA ALA A 132 -8.69 7.14 10.10
C ALA A 132 -8.04 6.05 9.24
N SER A 133 -7.48 5.00 9.87
CA SER A 133 -6.89 3.86 9.15
C SER A 133 -7.97 2.97 8.52
N ALA A 134 -9.06 2.71 9.26
CA ALA A 134 -10.21 1.98 8.74
C ALA A 134 -10.88 2.72 7.56
N ASP A 135 -11.02 4.05 7.70
CA ASP A 135 -11.54 4.92 6.66
C ASP A 135 -10.66 4.93 5.39
N MET A 136 -9.33 4.98 5.55
CA MET A 136 -8.40 4.84 4.40
C MET A 136 -8.58 3.48 3.71
N TYR A 137 -8.71 2.39 4.46
CA TYR A 137 -8.94 1.06 3.89
C TYR A 137 -10.27 0.99 3.12
N GLN A 138 -11.35 1.50 3.71
CA GLN A 138 -12.66 1.57 3.05
C GLN A 138 -12.59 2.34 1.73
N LYS A 139 -11.87 3.46 1.70
CA LYS A 139 -11.68 4.27 0.47
C LYS A 139 -10.86 3.52 -0.58
N LEU A 140 -9.79 2.84 -0.20
CA LEU A 140 -9.01 2.01 -1.11
C LEU A 140 -9.88 0.92 -1.75
N CYS A 141 -10.68 0.23 -0.96
CA CYS A 141 -11.60 -0.80 -1.47
C CYS A 141 -12.67 -0.20 -2.39
N ALA A 142 -13.29 0.90 -2.01
CA ALA A 142 -14.37 1.53 -2.79
C ALA A 142 -13.90 2.15 -4.12
N LEU A 143 -12.65 2.64 -4.17
CA LEU A 143 -12.09 3.29 -5.36
C LEU A 143 -11.51 2.29 -6.37
N MET A 144 -11.28 1.04 -5.98
CA MET A 144 -10.79 0.01 -6.87
C MET A 144 -11.92 -0.45 -7.81
N PRO A 145 -11.75 -0.38 -9.16
CA PRO A 145 -12.74 -0.88 -10.12
C PRO A 145 -12.70 -2.42 -10.24
N ALA A 146 -12.94 -3.12 -9.13
CA ALA A 146 -12.94 -4.58 -9.06
C ALA A 146 -14.35 -5.17 -9.26
N LYS A 147 -14.43 -6.32 -9.93
CA LYS A 147 -15.64 -7.15 -10.06
C LYS A 147 -15.59 -8.42 -9.21
N ALA A 148 -14.41 -8.76 -8.69
CA ALA A 148 -14.18 -9.92 -7.83
C ALA A 148 -13.06 -9.61 -6.84
N ASP A 149 -13.04 -10.31 -5.71
CA ASP A 149 -12.08 -10.06 -4.61
C ASP A 149 -10.61 -10.10 -5.07
N ARG A 150 -10.26 -11.07 -5.93
CA ARG A 150 -8.90 -11.21 -6.48
C ARG A 150 -8.43 -10.03 -7.34
N GLU A 151 -9.35 -9.17 -7.77
CA GLU A 151 -9.03 -7.97 -8.52
C GLU A 151 -8.70 -6.78 -7.60
N HIS A 152 -8.84 -6.90 -6.28
CA HIS A 152 -8.36 -5.86 -5.35
C HIS A 152 -6.84 -5.89 -5.18
N LEU A 153 -6.24 -4.73 -4.91
CA LEU A 153 -4.80 -4.62 -4.67
C LEU A 153 -4.42 -5.23 -3.32
N LYS A 154 -3.20 -5.79 -3.24
CA LYS A 154 -2.63 -6.29 -1.98
C LYS A 154 -2.30 -5.10 -1.08
N ILE A 155 -2.89 -5.06 0.10
CA ILE A 155 -2.75 -3.95 1.07
C ILE A 155 -2.29 -4.52 2.42
N ILE A 156 -1.28 -3.90 3.01
CA ILE A 156 -0.79 -4.20 4.36
C ILE A 156 -0.95 -2.95 5.20
N ILE A 157 -1.67 -3.06 6.32
CA ILE A 157 -1.90 -1.95 7.25
C ILE A 157 -1.17 -2.25 8.55
N ASP A 158 -0.22 -1.39 8.91
CA ASP A 158 0.42 -1.41 10.22
C ASP A 158 -0.32 -0.47 11.16
N GLN A 159 -1.25 -1.02 11.95
CA GLN A 159 -2.07 -0.25 12.89
C GLN A 159 -1.39 -0.17 14.26
N ASN A 160 -0.72 0.94 14.54
CA ASN A 160 0.03 1.15 15.78
C ASN A 160 -0.45 2.37 16.59
N PRO A 161 -1.53 2.23 17.38
CA PRO A 161 -2.08 3.31 18.19
C PRO A 161 -1.22 3.69 19.40
N GLN A 162 -0.20 2.90 19.74
CA GLN A 162 0.78 3.25 20.78
C GLN A 162 1.80 4.30 20.31
N THR A 163 1.73 4.75 19.06
CA THR A 163 2.58 5.85 18.55
C THR A 163 2.26 7.15 19.31
N PRO A 164 3.27 7.82 19.91
CA PRO A 164 3.09 9.09 20.63
C PRO A 164 2.31 10.14 19.86
N ASP A 165 1.63 11.04 20.57
CA ASP A 165 0.82 12.09 19.93
C ASP A 165 1.70 13.09 19.18
N ARG A 166 1.38 13.29 17.90
CA ARG A 166 2.17 14.11 16.97
C ARG A 166 2.04 15.60 17.29
N THR A 167 0.84 16.06 17.64
CA THR A 167 0.60 17.46 17.98
C THR A 167 1.33 17.81 19.27
N LYS A 168 1.19 16.98 20.31
CA LYS A 168 1.91 17.19 21.58
C LYS A 168 3.43 17.24 21.40
N CYS A 169 4.00 16.37 20.56
CA CYS A 169 5.43 16.42 20.27
C CYS A 169 5.83 17.75 19.59
N LEU A 170 5.04 18.23 18.63
CA LEU A 170 5.38 19.43 17.85
C LEU A 170 5.25 20.73 18.66
N ILE A 171 4.22 20.84 19.52
CA ILE A 171 3.87 22.13 20.14
C ILE A 171 3.81 22.11 21.68
N GLU A 172 3.85 20.93 22.31
CA GLU A 172 3.76 20.78 23.79
C GLU A 172 4.99 20.07 24.40
N ASN A 173 6.09 19.92 23.65
CA ASN A 173 7.29 19.19 24.08
C ASN A 173 7.00 17.74 24.54
N GLY A 174 6.04 17.09 23.89
CA GLY A 174 5.66 15.70 24.13
C GLY A 174 6.66 14.67 23.58
N GLU A 175 6.41 13.39 23.84
CA GLU A 175 7.26 12.28 23.39
C GLU A 175 7.35 12.21 21.86
N ASN A 176 8.57 12.01 21.34
CA ASN A 176 8.83 12.00 19.90
C ASN A 176 8.33 10.71 19.22
N PRO A 177 7.42 10.78 18.23
CA PRO A 177 6.86 9.61 17.57
C PRO A 177 7.76 8.95 16.53
N SER A 178 8.91 9.54 16.19
CA SER A 178 9.71 9.16 15.02
C SER A 178 10.16 7.70 15.03
N LEU A 179 10.57 7.17 16.18
CA LEU A 179 11.01 5.77 16.27
C LEU A 179 9.85 4.78 16.06
N ALA A 180 8.66 5.09 16.59
CA ALA A 180 7.46 4.27 16.39
C ALA A 180 7.02 4.30 14.92
N LEU A 181 7.03 5.48 14.29
CA LEU A 181 6.72 5.66 12.87
C LEU A 181 7.74 4.92 11.98
N TYR A 182 9.04 5.07 12.25
CA TYR A 182 10.10 4.37 11.54
C TYR A 182 9.94 2.86 11.60
N ARG A 183 9.70 2.28 12.79
CA ARG A 183 9.47 0.85 12.96
C ARG A 183 8.28 0.35 12.15
N SER A 184 7.20 1.14 12.10
CA SER A 184 6.00 0.83 11.32
C SER A 184 6.32 0.83 9.82
N CYS A 185 7.05 1.84 9.34
CA CYS A 185 7.49 1.90 7.95
C CYS A 185 8.47 0.76 7.58
N LYS A 186 9.40 0.39 8.47
CA LYS A 186 10.33 -0.73 8.25
C LYS A 186 9.62 -2.07 8.16
N ARG A 187 8.57 -2.30 8.96
CA ARG A 187 7.76 -3.52 8.84
C ARG A 187 7.09 -3.60 7.47
N LEU A 188 6.47 -2.50 7.02
CA LEU A 188 5.83 -2.44 5.70
C LEU A 188 6.83 -2.62 4.55
N GLU A 189 8.01 -2.00 4.62
CA GLU A 189 9.10 -2.21 3.67
C GLU A 189 9.56 -3.68 3.64
N ALA A 190 9.77 -4.29 4.81
CA ALA A 190 10.17 -5.70 4.93
C ALA A 190 9.09 -6.66 4.41
N SER A 191 7.81 -6.28 4.47
CA SER A 191 6.71 -7.04 3.84
C SER A 191 6.61 -6.85 2.32
N GLY A 192 7.55 -6.11 1.72
CA GLY A 192 7.65 -5.95 0.27
C GLY A 192 6.67 -4.94 -0.31
N CYS A 193 6.18 -3.97 0.47
CA CYS A 193 5.38 -2.87 -0.05
C CYS A 193 6.18 -2.05 -1.08
N ASP A 194 5.52 -1.67 -2.18
CA ASP A 194 6.09 -0.80 -3.22
C ASP A 194 5.98 0.66 -2.86
N VAL A 195 4.92 0.99 -2.14
CA VAL A 195 4.57 2.34 -1.76
C VAL A 195 4.00 2.34 -0.34
N ILE A 196 4.32 3.37 0.42
CA ILE A 196 3.73 3.63 1.74
C ILE A 196 2.90 4.90 1.69
N ALA A 197 1.73 4.85 2.33
CA ALA A 197 0.98 6.02 2.74
C ALA A 197 0.85 6.07 4.26
N VAL A 198 0.70 7.26 4.82
CA VAL A 198 0.48 7.48 6.25
C VAL A 198 -0.88 8.12 6.45
N ALA A 199 -1.78 7.43 7.15
CA ALA A 199 -3.15 7.88 7.41
C ALA A 199 -3.21 8.94 8.54
N CYS A 200 -2.38 9.98 8.44
CA CYS A 200 -2.33 11.08 9.40
C CYS A 200 -1.58 12.28 8.82
N ASN A 201 -2.22 13.45 8.77
CA ASN A 201 -1.57 14.67 8.30
C ASN A 201 -0.38 15.07 9.18
N THR A 202 -0.59 15.21 10.48
CA THR A 202 0.42 15.72 11.42
C THR A 202 1.66 14.82 11.50
N ALA A 203 1.53 13.52 11.25
CA ALA A 203 2.66 12.60 11.21
C ALA A 203 3.68 12.91 10.10
N HIS A 204 3.26 13.63 9.04
CA HIS A 204 4.12 13.99 7.92
C HIS A 204 5.27 14.93 8.32
N ALA A 205 5.22 15.60 9.48
CA ALA A 205 6.34 16.39 9.99
C ALA A 205 7.58 15.55 10.30
N PHE A 206 7.41 14.26 10.61
CA PHE A 206 8.49 13.37 11.03
C PHE A 206 9.01 12.48 9.88
N LEU A 207 8.25 12.37 8.79
CA LEU A 207 8.56 11.44 7.69
C LEU A 207 9.80 11.81 6.86
N PRO A 208 10.14 13.10 6.61
CA PRO A 208 11.31 13.44 5.81
C PRO A 208 12.61 12.84 6.34
N GLU A 209 12.79 12.79 7.66
CA GLU A 209 13.97 12.15 8.27
C GLU A 209 13.89 10.62 8.19
N ILE A 210 12.74 10.04 8.50
CA ILE A 210 12.49 8.60 8.48
C ILE A 210 12.79 7.99 7.11
N PHE A 211 12.32 8.65 6.04
CA PHE A 211 12.46 8.15 4.68
C PHE A 211 13.89 8.29 4.10
N LYS A 212 14.82 8.96 4.78
CA LYS A 212 16.26 8.87 4.46
C LYS A 212 16.84 7.47 4.74
N HIS A 213 16.17 6.68 5.59
CA HIS A 213 16.58 5.35 6.01
C HIS A 213 15.74 4.22 5.37
N LEU A 214 14.91 4.57 4.39
CA LEU A 214 14.00 3.67 3.69
C LEU A 214 14.25 3.76 2.18
N SER A 215 14.05 2.64 1.50
CA SER A 215 14.07 2.51 0.04
C SER A 215 12.66 2.56 -0.56
N VAL A 216 11.65 2.21 0.22
CA VAL A 216 10.24 2.28 -0.20
C VAL A 216 9.77 3.73 -0.40
N THR A 217 8.93 3.95 -1.41
CA THR A 217 8.45 5.29 -1.77
C THR A 217 7.31 5.74 -0.84
N LEU A 218 7.37 6.98 -0.35
CA LEU A 218 6.26 7.63 0.36
C LEU A 218 5.32 8.34 -0.62
N VAL A 219 4.02 8.15 -0.47
CA VAL A 219 3.00 9.06 -1.02
C VAL A 219 2.77 10.20 -0.04
N ASP A 220 3.26 11.38 -0.38
CA ASP A 220 3.01 12.60 0.38
C ASP A 220 1.53 12.99 0.34
N MET A 221 0.86 12.95 1.49
CA MET A 221 -0.58 13.21 1.60
C MET A 221 -0.93 14.64 1.23
N GLN A 222 -0.21 15.62 1.79
CA GLN A 222 -0.54 17.04 1.61
C GLN A 222 -0.32 17.49 0.17
N LYS A 223 0.83 17.12 -0.41
CA LYS A 223 1.14 17.43 -1.81
C LYS A 223 0.15 16.76 -2.75
N THR A 224 -0.26 15.53 -2.47
CA THR A 224 -1.25 14.82 -3.28
C THR A 224 -2.60 15.53 -3.27
N ALA A 225 -3.08 15.96 -2.10
CA ALA A 225 -4.32 16.73 -1.97
C ALA A 225 -4.24 18.08 -2.71
N LEU A 226 -3.16 18.84 -2.51
CA LEU A 226 -2.97 20.15 -3.16
C LEU A 226 -2.93 20.04 -4.69
N VAL A 227 -2.20 19.05 -5.23
CA VAL A 227 -2.15 18.80 -6.68
C VAL A 227 -3.53 18.42 -7.22
N GLU A 228 -4.29 17.61 -6.48
CA GLU A 228 -5.65 17.25 -6.90
C GLU A 228 -6.58 18.46 -6.96
N ILE A 229 -6.50 19.36 -5.97
CA ILE A 229 -7.28 20.60 -5.93
C ILE A 229 -6.97 21.47 -7.14
N VAL A 230 -5.69 21.69 -7.42
CA VAL A 230 -5.27 22.50 -8.58
C VAL A 230 -5.75 21.89 -9.89
N ASN A 231 -5.67 20.56 -10.04
CA ASN A 231 -6.15 19.88 -11.23
C ASN A 231 -7.67 20.00 -11.41
N ARG A 232 -8.43 20.05 -10.31
CA ARG A 232 -9.90 20.12 -10.33
C ARG A 232 -10.44 21.54 -10.51
N PHE A 233 -9.81 22.53 -9.88
CA PHE A 233 -10.37 23.88 -9.73
C PHE A 233 -9.48 24.99 -10.32
N GLY A 234 -8.30 24.64 -10.85
CA GLY A 234 -7.33 25.60 -11.36
C GLY A 234 -6.39 26.15 -10.29
N ARG A 235 -5.39 26.92 -10.71
CA ARG A 235 -4.33 27.45 -9.83
C ARG A 235 -4.78 28.61 -8.95
N ASP A 236 -5.74 29.41 -9.40
CA ASP A 236 -6.21 30.60 -8.69
C ASP A 236 -7.22 30.29 -7.58
N VAL A 237 -7.52 29.00 -7.36
CA VAL A 237 -8.40 28.55 -6.29
C VAL A 237 -7.87 28.99 -4.92
N LYS A 238 -8.76 29.54 -4.10
CA LYS A 238 -8.47 29.88 -2.71
C LYS A 238 -8.83 28.70 -1.82
N ILE A 239 -7.83 28.16 -1.14
CA ILE A 239 -7.96 26.95 -0.34
C ILE A 239 -7.96 27.31 1.14
N GLY A 240 -8.96 26.85 1.88
CA GLY A 240 -8.97 26.90 3.34
C GLY A 240 -8.48 25.58 3.93
N LEU A 241 -7.64 25.62 4.97
CA LEU A 241 -7.14 24.44 5.68
C LEU A 241 -7.82 24.28 7.05
N LEU A 242 -8.54 23.18 7.26
CA LEU A 242 -9.09 22.80 8.55
C LEU A 242 -8.25 21.64 9.11
N ALA A 243 -7.30 21.92 10.00
CA ALA A 243 -6.37 20.91 10.51
C ALA A 243 -6.07 21.12 12.00
N THR A 244 -5.35 20.17 12.61
CA THR A 244 -4.85 20.35 13.98
C THR A 244 -3.89 21.53 14.05
N THR A 245 -3.79 22.18 15.21
CA THR A 245 -2.84 23.28 15.43
C THR A 245 -1.42 22.87 15.11
N GLY A 246 -1.00 21.66 15.51
CA GLY A 246 0.32 21.13 15.14
C GLY A 246 0.53 20.97 13.63
N THR A 247 -0.53 20.73 12.83
CA THR A 247 -0.43 20.67 11.36
C THR A 247 -0.33 22.07 10.75
N VAL A 248 -1.05 23.05 11.31
CA VAL A 248 -1.02 24.45 10.86
C VAL A 248 0.33 25.07 11.19
N GLU A 249 0.77 25.00 12.45
CA GLU A 249 2.00 25.64 12.94
C GLU A 249 3.29 25.01 12.39
N SER A 250 3.26 23.71 12.05
CA SER A 250 4.41 23.05 11.42
C SER A 250 4.64 23.45 9.96
N GLY A 251 3.74 24.23 9.34
CA GLY A 251 3.88 24.66 7.95
C GLY A 251 3.66 23.55 6.92
N LEU A 252 3.25 22.34 7.32
CA LEU A 252 3.18 21.15 6.45
C LEU A 252 2.41 21.36 5.14
N TYR A 253 1.30 22.08 5.20
CA TYR A 253 0.54 22.45 4.01
C TYR A 253 0.99 23.79 3.42
N THR A 254 1.27 24.78 4.26
CA THR A 254 1.62 26.14 3.83
C THR A 254 2.90 26.15 2.99
N ASP A 255 3.94 25.44 3.42
CA ASP A 255 5.22 25.37 2.71
C ASP A 255 5.03 24.71 1.34
N LYS A 256 4.28 23.61 1.27
CA LYS A 256 3.97 22.90 0.03
C LYS A 256 3.06 23.71 -0.90
N ALA A 257 2.10 24.44 -0.35
CA ALA A 257 1.25 25.34 -1.12
C ALA A 257 2.07 26.48 -1.71
N LEU A 258 3.01 27.05 -0.95
CA LEU A 258 3.93 28.08 -1.41
C LEU A 258 4.82 27.57 -2.55
N GLU A 259 5.41 26.38 -2.41
CA GLU A 259 6.21 25.73 -3.46
C GLU A 259 5.40 25.53 -4.76
N LEU A 260 4.10 25.27 -4.64
CA LEU A 260 3.19 25.07 -5.77
C LEU A 260 2.57 26.38 -6.31
N GLY A 261 2.80 27.51 -5.64
CA GLY A 261 2.19 28.80 -5.98
C GLY A 261 0.68 28.86 -5.73
N ILE A 262 0.20 28.20 -4.66
CA ILE A 262 -1.22 28.06 -4.33
C ILE A 262 -1.58 28.97 -3.14
N ASN A 263 -2.73 29.65 -3.23
CA ASN A 263 -3.27 30.46 -2.15
C ASN A 263 -3.94 29.58 -1.08
N LEU A 264 -3.26 29.40 0.06
CA LEU A 264 -3.76 28.65 1.21
C LEU A 264 -4.01 29.58 2.40
N PHE A 265 -5.16 29.42 3.04
CA PHE A 265 -5.61 30.20 4.20
C PHE A 265 -5.94 29.27 5.37
N THR A 266 -5.69 29.73 6.59
CA THR A 266 -5.99 29.01 7.82
C THR A 266 -6.94 29.82 8.70
N PRO A 267 -7.69 29.19 9.61
CA PRO A 267 -8.49 29.88 10.60
C PRO A 267 -7.64 30.84 11.44
N ASP A 268 -8.26 31.90 11.97
CA ASP A 268 -7.68 32.67 13.07
C ASP A 268 -7.67 31.85 14.37
N GLU A 269 -7.07 32.38 15.44
CA GLU A 269 -6.95 31.69 16.73
C GLU A 269 -8.29 31.18 17.27
N LYS A 270 -9.33 32.03 17.26
CA LYS A 270 -10.67 31.69 17.75
C LYS A 270 -11.28 30.54 16.94
N HIS A 271 -11.19 30.57 15.61
CA HIS A 271 -11.77 29.53 14.76
C HIS A 271 -10.90 28.27 14.75
N GLN A 272 -9.59 28.40 14.95
CA GLN A 272 -8.68 27.26 15.10
C GLN A 272 -8.98 26.47 16.38
N GLU A 273 -9.36 27.15 17.47
CA GLU A 273 -9.87 26.48 18.69
C GLU A 273 -11.15 25.67 18.42
N LEU A 274 -12.05 26.17 17.55
CA LEU A 274 -13.24 25.43 17.15
C LEU A 274 -12.88 24.17 16.37
N VAL A 275 -11.92 24.26 15.44
CA VAL A 275 -11.40 23.10 14.71
C VAL A 275 -10.81 22.09 15.70
N MET A 276 -9.95 22.54 16.62
CA MET A 276 -9.36 21.65 17.64
C MET A 276 -10.41 21.00 18.53
N ARG A 277 -11.45 21.74 18.94
CA ARG A 277 -12.56 21.18 19.73
C ARG A 277 -13.41 20.19 18.92
N SER A 278 -13.62 20.44 17.63
CA SER A 278 -14.29 19.47 16.74
C SER A 278 -13.52 18.15 16.63
N ILE A 279 -12.18 18.19 16.74
CA ILE A 279 -11.31 17.02 16.65
C ILE A 279 -11.17 16.30 18.00
N TYR A 280 -10.76 17.03 19.04
CA TYR A 280 -10.29 16.49 20.32
C TYR A 280 -11.20 16.82 21.51
N GLY A 281 -12.23 17.65 21.32
CA GLY A 281 -13.15 18.03 22.39
C GLY A 281 -13.89 16.82 22.99
N PRO A 282 -14.56 16.99 24.14
CA PRO A 282 -15.32 15.92 24.78
C PRO A 282 -16.41 15.34 23.87
N GLU A 283 -16.98 16.18 23.00
CA GLU A 283 -17.93 15.80 21.93
C GLU A 283 -17.27 15.87 20.54
N GLY A 284 -15.94 15.66 20.47
CA GLY A 284 -15.16 15.70 19.24
C GLY A 284 -15.16 14.36 18.48
N VAL A 285 -14.71 14.38 17.23
CA VAL A 285 -14.72 13.18 16.38
C VAL A 285 -13.79 12.08 16.85
N LYS A 286 -12.67 12.39 17.50
CA LYS A 286 -11.81 11.36 18.11
C LYS A 286 -12.45 10.69 19.32
N ALA A 287 -13.46 11.30 19.94
CA ALA A 287 -14.28 10.70 20.99
C ALA A 287 -15.48 9.92 20.44
N GLY A 288 -15.62 9.81 19.11
CA GLY A 288 -16.68 9.04 18.44
C GLY A 288 -17.89 9.86 18.00
N PHE A 289 -17.86 11.18 18.16
CA PHE A 289 -18.98 12.06 17.76
C PHE A 289 -18.78 12.61 16.35
N THR A 290 -19.67 12.28 15.43
CA THR A 290 -19.66 12.77 14.03
C THR A 290 -20.72 13.82 13.73
N THR A 291 -21.61 14.08 14.68
CA THR A 291 -22.71 15.04 14.58
C THR A 291 -22.82 15.84 15.87
N GLY A 292 -23.68 16.87 15.89
CA GLY A 292 -23.86 17.70 17.09
C GLY A 292 -22.80 18.78 17.22
N GLN A 293 -22.16 18.90 18.39
CA GLN A 293 -21.30 20.04 18.69
C GLN A 293 -20.03 20.09 17.81
N CYS A 294 -19.39 18.96 17.54
CA CYS A 294 -18.22 18.91 16.64
C CYS A 294 -18.54 19.44 15.24
N ALA A 295 -19.71 19.08 14.69
CA ALA A 295 -20.15 19.56 13.38
C ALA A 295 -20.42 21.07 13.39
N LYS A 296 -21.06 21.58 14.47
CA LYS A 296 -21.33 23.03 14.63
C LYS A 296 -20.04 23.85 14.76
N ASP A 297 -19.07 23.35 15.50
CA ASP A 297 -17.77 24.00 15.67
C ASP A 297 -17.00 24.04 14.35
N LEU A 298 -16.94 22.91 13.64
CA LEU A 298 -16.29 22.84 12.35
C LEU A 298 -16.99 23.74 11.31
N SER A 299 -18.32 23.79 11.31
CA SER A 299 -19.11 24.65 10.40
C SER A 299 -18.75 26.12 10.56
N GLN A 300 -18.57 26.60 11.79
CA GLN A 300 -18.19 28.00 12.05
C GLN A 300 -16.81 28.33 11.47
N ALA A 301 -15.84 27.41 11.56
CA ALA A 301 -14.54 27.59 10.92
C ALA A 301 -14.64 27.55 9.38
N CYS A 302 -15.51 26.72 8.81
CA CYS A 302 -15.79 26.71 7.37
C CYS A 302 -16.36 28.04 6.88
N VAL A 303 -17.38 28.56 7.58
CA VAL A 303 -18.01 29.87 7.28
C VAL A 303 -16.95 30.98 7.30
N TYR A 304 -16.14 31.02 8.36
CA TYR A 304 -15.08 32.01 8.48
C TYR A 304 -14.11 32.00 7.29
N LEU A 305 -13.61 30.83 6.90
CA LEU A 305 -12.70 30.69 5.77
C LEU A 305 -13.34 31.08 4.43
N ALA A 306 -14.61 30.73 4.25
CA ALA A 306 -15.37 31.05 3.05
C ALA A 306 -15.66 32.55 2.93
N GLU A 307 -16.16 33.19 4.00
CA GLU A 307 -16.58 34.60 3.97
C GLU A 307 -15.40 35.57 4.05
N THR A 308 -14.39 35.27 4.87
CA THR A 308 -13.27 36.19 5.11
C THR A 308 -12.27 36.20 3.96
N PHE A 309 -11.97 35.01 3.41
CA PHE A 309 -10.93 34.87 2.38
C PHE A 309 -11.51 34.55 1.00
N GLY A 310 -12.78 34.14 0.90
CA GLY A 310 -13.36 33.66 -0.34
C GLY A 310 -12.91 32.24 -0.70
N CYS A 311 -12.64 31.38 0.29
CA CYS A 311 -12.21 30.01 0.03
C CYS A 311 -13.34 29.19 -0.61
N THR A 312 -13.09 28.58 -1.76
CA THR A 312 -14.06 27.72 -2.48
C THR A 312 -13.68 26.24 -2.43
N ALA A 313 -12.49 25.92 -1.91
CA ALA A 313 -12.05 24.57 -1.57
C ALA A 313 -11.60 24.54 -0.10
N LEU A 314 -12.10 23.59 0.68
CA LEU A 314 -11.75 23.42 2.09
C LEU A 314 -11.11 22.06 2.30
N ILE A 315 -9.84 22.03 2.70
CA ILE A 315 -9.11 20.80 3.03
C ILE A 315 -9.50 20.34 4.43
N LEU A 316 -9.97 19.09 4.51
CA LEU A 316 -10.18 18.35 5.75
C LEU A 316 -8.84 17.78 6.24
N GLY A 317 -7.96 18.66 6.72
CA GLY A 317 -6.56 18.42 7.07
C GLY A 317 -6.32 17.62 8.36
N CYS A 318 -7.37 17.06 8.97
CA CYS A 318 -7.27 15.98 9.94
C CYS A 318 -8.12 14.81 9.42
N THR A 319 -7.53 13.61 9.40
CA THR A 319 -8.11 12.43 8.75
C THR A 319 -9.41 11.94 9.36
N GLU A 320 -9.78 12.45 10.53
CA GLU A 320 -11.07 12.21 11.18
C GLU A 320 -12.16 13.21 10.76
N LEU A 321 -11.82 14.39 10.24
CA LEU A 321 -12.81 15.38 9.79
C LEU A 321 -13.73 14.91 8.65
N PRO A 322 -13.29 14.05 7.70
CA PRO A 322 -14.17 13.43 6.72
C PRO A 322 -15.33 12.62 7.32
N LEU A 323 -15.24 12.21 8.59
CA LEU A 323 -16.33 11.53 9.30
C LEU A 323 -17.44 12.50 9.74
N ILE A 324 -17.15 13.81 9.82
CA ILE A 324 -18.12 14.87 10.09
C ILE A 324 -18.70 15.38 8.76
N PHE A 325 -17.83 15.79 7.83
CA PHE A 325 -18.21 16.27 6.50
C PHE A 325 -17.53 15.43 5.43
N ALA A 326 -18.32 14.72 4.63
CA ALA A 326 -17.78 13.94 3.53
C ALA A 326 -17.17 14.85 2.44
N GLU A 327 -16.24 14.29 1.66
CA GLU A 327 -15.76 14.94 0.43
C GLU A 327 -16.94 15.27 -0.49
N GLY A 328 -17.00 16.50 -0.99
CA GLY A 328 -18.12 16.93 -1.84
C GLY A 328 -18.43 18.41 -1.73
N GLN A 329 -19.52 18.82 -2.37
CA GLN A 329 -20.00 20.20 -2.33
C GLN A 329 -20.86 20.43 -1.09
N ALA A 330 -20.67 21.60 -0.47
CA ALA A 330 -21.48 22.07 0.63
C ALA A 330 -21.79 23.57 0.46
N GLN A 331 -22.85 24.02 1.11
CA GLN A 331 -23.26 25.41 1.11
C GLN A 331 -23.29 25.93 2.56
N PHE A 332 -22.65 27.08 2.76
CA PHE A 332 -22.63 27.81 4.03
C PHE A 332 -23.08 29.25 3.77
N GLY A 333 -24.34 29.55 4.07
CA GLY A 333 -24.95 30.81 3.65
C GLY A 333 -25.01 30.91 2.12
N ASP A 334 -24.48 32.00 1.57
CA ASP A 334 -24.36 32.20 0.12
C ASP A 334 -23.06 31.61 -0.47
N ALA A 335 -22.15 31.10 0.37
CA ALA A 335 -20.89 30.53 -0.06
C ALA A 335 -21.02 29.05 -0.43
N HIS A 336 -20.50 28.69 -1.61
CA HIS A 336 -20.35 27.31 -2.05
C HIS A 336 -18.90 26.86 -1.88
N VAL A 337 -18.70 25.75 -1.16
CA VAL A 337 -17.39 25.20 -0.89
C VAL A 337 -17.31 23.74 -1.35
N ASN A 338 -16.13 23.33 -1.76
CA ASN A 338 -15.80 21.94 -2.06
C ASN A 338 -14.94 21.40 -0.92
N PHE A 339 -15.46 20.48 -0.11
CA PHE A 339 -14.66 19.74 0.84
C PHE A 339 -13.75 18.76 0.11
N ILE A 340 -12.48 18.79 0.49
CA ILE A 340 -11.44 17.96 -0.07
C ILE A 340 -10.87 17.10 1.05
N ASP A 341 -10.90 15.79 0.82
CA ASP A 341 -10.40 14.81 1.75
C ASP A 341 -9.01 14.32 1.31
N PRO A 342 -7.94 14.66 2.06
CA PRO A 342 -6.59 14.18 1.75
C PRO A 342 -6.47 12.65 1.77
N THR A 343 -7.25 11.95 2.60
CA THR A 343 -7.27 10.48 2.64
C THR A 343 -7.80 9.93 1.31
N ALA A 344 -8.89 10.48 0.79
CA ALA A 344 -9.47 10.07 -0.48
C ALA A 344 -8.53 10.40 -1.66
N ALA A 345 -7.88 11.57 -1.66
CA ALA A 345 -6.90 11.94 -2.68
C ALA A 345 -5.70 10.98 -2.71
N VAL A 346 -5.17 10.61 -1.53
CA VAL A 346 -4.12 9.59 -1.41
C VAL A 346 -4.59 8.22 -1.89
N ALA A 347 -5.80 7.80 -1.49
CA ALA A 347 -6.36 6.52 -1.91
C ALA A 347 -6.49 6.45 -3.45
N ARG A 348 -7.02 7.49 -4.10
CA ARG A 348 -7.08 7.59 -5.57
C ARG A 348 -5.71 7.44 -6.22
N LYS A 349 -4.70 8.13 -5.69
CA LYS A 349 -3.32 8.03 -6.19
C LYS A 349 -2.73 6.63 -6.02
N LEU A 350 -2.95 5.99 -4.88
CA LEU A 350 -2.49 4.62 -4.63
C LEU A 350 -3.13 3.61 -5.58
N ILE A 351 -4.44 3.71 -5.81
CA ILE A 351 -5.15 2.88 -6.79
C ILE A 351 -4.59 3.11 -8.20
N ALA A 352 -4.36 4.37 -8.60
CA ALA A 352 -3.78 4.68 -9.90
C ALA A 352 -2.37 4.08 -10.09
N LEU A 353 -1.52 4.13 -9.04
CA LEU A 353 -0.20 3.50 -9.05
C LEU A 353 -0.30 1.96 -9.19
N GLY A 354 -1.19 1.34 -8.43
CA GLY A 354 -1.39 -0.11 -8.48
C GLY A 354 -1.93 -0.59 -9.82
N LEU A 355 -2.93 0.10 -10.38
CA LEU A 355 -3.47 -0.20 -11.72
C LEU A 355 -2.40 -0.08 -12.81
N ARG A 356 -1.55 0.96 -12.72
CA ARG A 356 -0.42 1.12 -13.64
C ARG A 356 0.57 -0.04 -13.52
N ALA A 357 0.96 -0.41 -12.31
CA ALA A 357 1.89 -1.51 -12.06
C ALA A 357 1.34 -2.87 -12.57
N ARG A 358 0.04 -3.11 -12.40
CA ARG A 358 -0.65 -4.28 -12.96
C ARG A 358 -0.61 -4.31 -14.48
N ASN A 359 -0.91 -3.20 -15.13
CA ASN A 359 -0.87 -3.10 -16.59
C ASN A 359 0.55 -3.31 -17.14
N GLU A 360 1.58 -2.83 -16.45
CA GLU A 360 2.98 -3.00 -16.84
C GLU A 360 3.50 -4.44 -16.60
N SER A 361 3.04 -5.11 -15.54
CA SER A 361 3.52 -6.46 -15.16
C SER A 361 2.69 -7.61 -15.72
N GLY A 362 1.43 -7.37 -16.08
CA GLY A 362 0.46 -8.42 -16.42
C GLY A 362 0.05 -9.31 -15.25
N ARG A 363 0.38 -8.93 -14.00
CA ARG A 363 0.08 -9.68 -12.78
C ARG A 363 -1.00 -8.97 -11.96
N PHE A 364 -1.80 -9.76 -11.23
CA PHE A 364 -2.84 -9.28 -10.33
C PHE A 364 -2.31 -8.92 -8.94
#